data_AF-A0AAW1IDI3-F1
#
_entry.id   AF-A0AAW1IDI3-F1
#
_cell.length_a   1.000
_cell.length_b   1.000
_cell.length_c   1.000
_cell.angle_alpha   90.00
_cell.angle_beta   90.00
_cell.angle_gamma   90.00
#
_symmetry.space_group_name_H-M   'P 1'
#
loop_
_entity.id
_entity.type
_entity.pdbx_description
1 polymer ?
#
loop_
_entity_poly.entity_id
_entity_poly.type
_entity_poly.pdbx_seq_one_letter_code
_entity_poly.pdbx_strand_id
1 'polypeptide(L)'
;MEKNIQEDANPNKLKELLEEFYKLERNNMPENRKRLNHYIIKIKQNIRDDQELSAFTKMLKTDDIKQQKLKIEILLQLRRNDQLLHILKETDSISTAKITTNLIFLSDMLHILKETDSISTAKITTNLIFLSDMFSQMECEEFFKNIVPFIPFSATEKIINRLGKVLKDEDLAEEYFEAVRLNYGLHLARRILPRCRIDYLAEEYFEAVRLNYGLHLARRILPRCRIDFAKSIVDGNQLRLTSRELLRFASRDRGFLKFYYDMLGKYDIGVFEVKGYENVIQYVGRTDADLFWQLNPAYKFHYNRFEKCFGKSVFNFLFLNDAAKATNRQNVVRIFKARIVYQVLKRHGKIYILLANFCEGDENEFFKIYFDNDNEEFAFIQVFLNDMPKLAYSELHRAYELKFGKNLLDNTKIFNADWLRTMSSLNRSIVLDILCEENRNLYYLYDLEKSMPLLKEKLTNDVENCEFYLKQMYKSCEFHKSVGVLENVLKNSI
;
A
#
# COMPACT_ATOMS: atom_id res chain seq x y z
N MET A 1 -47.99 21.58 33.43
CA MET A 1 -46.90 22.56 33.68
C MET A 1 -45.76 22.22 32.73
N GLU A 2 -45.89 22.59 31.47
CA GLU A 2 -44.78 22.61 30.51
C GLU A 2 -44.21 24.01 30.55
N LYS A 3 -43.02 24.19 31.15
CA LYS A 3 -42.31 25.46 31.08
C LYS A 3 -41.72 25.58 29.68
N ASN A 4 -42.39 26.37 28.84
CA ASN A 4 -41.80 27.00 27.67
C ASN A 4 -40.58 27.81 28.10
N ILE A 5 -39.37 27.32 27.79
CA ILE A 5 -38.17 28.13 27.76
C ILE A 5 -38.01 28.60 26.31
N GLN A 6 -38.70 29.68 25.96
CA GLN A 6 -38.26 30.54 24.86
C GLN A 6 -37.27 31.55 25.46
N GLU A 7 -35.99 31.16 25.57
CA GLU A 7 -34.91 32.11 25.79
C GLU A 7 -34.66 32.86 24.48
N ASP A 8 -35.21 34.07 24.35
CA ASP A 8 -34.95 34.97 23.23
C ASP A 8 -33.46 35.00 22.83
N ALA A 9 -33.21 34.77 21.54
CA ALA A 9 -31.87 34.85 20.97
C ALA A 9 -31.40 36.31 21.07
N ASN A 10 -30.59 36.60 22.09
CA ASN A 10 -30.05 37.92 22.30
C ASN A 10 -28.92 38.16 21.28
N PRO A 11 -29.01 39.15 20.38
CA PRO A 11 -27.92 39.49 19.45
C PRO A 11 -26.59 39.77 20.16
N ASN A 12 -26.65 40.19 21.43
CA ASN A 12 -25.48 40.37 22.27
C ASN A 12 -24.78 39.03 22.59
N LYS A 13 -25.51 37.92 22.68
CA LYS A 13 -24.97 36.57 22.95
C LYS A 13 -24.16 36.05 21.75
N LEU A 14 -24.60 36.31 20.52
CA LEU A 14 -23.84 36.00 19.31
C LEU A 14 -22.58 36.85 19.19
N LYS A 15 -22.65 38.13 19.57
CA LYS A 15 -21.50 39.04 19.62
C LYS A 15 -20.49 38.64 20.70
N GLU A 16 -20.96 38.25 21.88
CA GLU A 16 -20.14 37.71 22.97
C GLU A 16 -19.43 36.41 22.56
N LEU A 17 -20.14 35.48 21.91
CA LEU A 17 -19.53 34.26 21.37
C LEU A 17 -18.45 34.58 20.34
N LEU A 18 -18.66 35.60 19.50
CA LEU A 18 -17.68 36.08 18.53
C LEU A 18 -16.45 36.70 19.21
N GLU A 19 -16.65 37.48 20.27
CA GLU A 19 -15.58 38.13 21.04
C GLU A 19 -14.77 37.13 21.88
N GLU A 20 -15.42 36.16 22.53
CA GLU A 20 -14.75 35.02 23.17
C GLU A 20 -13.94 34.23 22.17
N PHE A 21 -14.51 34.03 20.98
CA PHE A 21 -13.86 33.31 19.91
C PHE A 21 -12.58 34.02 19.43
N TYR A 22 -12.62 35.33 19.17
CA TYR A 22 -11.43 36.09 18.77
C TYR A 22 -10.35 36.14 19.88
N LYS A 23 -10.73 35.99 21.15
CA LYS A 23 -9.76 35.89 22.27
C LYS A 23 -8.99 34.57 22.28
N LEU A 24 -9.49 33.50 21.64
CA LEU A 24 -8.81 32.19 21.58
C LEU A 24 -7.60 32.16 20.64
N GLU A 25 -7.47 33.13 19.73
CA GLU A 25 -6.41 33.19 18.72
C GLU A 25 -4.99 33.41 19.28
N ARG A 26 -4.84 33.60 20.60
CA ARG A 26 -3.53 33.77 21.24
C ARG A 26 -2.83 32.46 21.66
N ASN A 27 -3.48 31.29 21.58
CA ASN A 27 -2.91 30.01 22.04
C ASN A 27 -2.99 28.88 20.98
N ASN A 28 -2.35 27.74 21.27
CA ASN A 28 -1.94 26.64 20.38
C ASN A 28 -3.02 26.06 19.40
N MET A 29 -2.63 25.82 18.14
CA MET A 29 -3.51 25.46 16.99
C MET A 29 -4.38 24.17 17.14
N PRO A 30 -3.92 23.06 17.76
CA PRO A 30 -4.71 21.83 17.84
C PRO A 30 -5.89 21.92 18.83
N GLU A 31 -5.72 22.59 19.97
CA GLU A 31 -6.79 22.82 20.95
C GLU A 31 -7.86 23.76 20.40
N ASN A 32 -7.45 24.73 19.58
CA ASN A 32 -8.37 25.65 18.92
C ASN A 32 -9.34 24.94 17.97
N ARG A 33 -8.95 23.81 17.35
CA ARG A 33 -9.83 23.04 16.47
C ARG A 33 -10.97 22.34 17.22
N LYS A 34 -10.68 21.77 18.40
CA LYS A 34 -11.71 21.16 19.26
C LYS A 34 -12.66 22.22 19.80
N ARG A 35 -12.12 23.37 20.21
CA ARG A 35 -12.92 24.51 20.67
C ARG A 35 -13.75 25.10 19.54
N LEU A 36 -13.23 25.19 18.31
CA LEU A 36 -13.96 25.66 17.13
C LEU A 36 -15.23 24.84 16.88
N ASN A 37 -15.15 23.51 16.90
CA ASN A 37 -16.34 22.67 16.73
C ASN A 37 -17.38 22.91 17.84
N HIS A 38 -16.94 23.11 19.08
CA HIS A 38 -17.81 23.46 20.20
C HIS A 38 -18.51 24.81 20.00
N TYR A 39 -17.78 25.82 19.53
CA TYR A 39 -18.36 27.13 19.19
C TYR A 39 -19.33 27.05 18.01
N ILE A 40 -19.03 26.27 16.98
CA ILE A 40 -19.92 26.07 15.83
C ILE A 40 -21.22 25.40 16.28
N ILE A 41 -21.17 24.41 17.17
CA ILE A 41 -22.37 23.79 17.75
C ILE A 41 -23.18 24.82 18.54
N LYS A 42 -22.53 25.63 19.38
CA LYS A 42 -23.20 26.71 20.11
C LYS A 42 -23.84 27.73 19.17
N ILE A 43 -23.14 28.14 18.12
CA ILE A 43 -23.67 29.07 17.11
C ILE A 43 -24.91 28.45 16.43
N LYS A 44 -24.83 27.18 16.00
CA LYS A 44 -25.99 26.45 15.42
C LYS A 44 -27.18 26.37 16.37
N GLN A 45 -26.95 26.23 17.68
CA GLN A 45 -28.01 26.18 18.69
C GLN A 45 -28.65 27.55 18.97
N ASN A 46 -27.94 28.65 18.71
CA ASN A 46 -28.42 30.01 19.00
C ASN A 46 -28.96 30.74 17.75
N ILE A 47 -28.73 30.20 16.55
CA ILE A 47 -29.30 30.72 15.30
C ILE A 47 -30.63 30.04 15.04
N ARG A 48 -31.71 30.83 14.98
CA ARG A 48 -33.08 30.33 14.82
C ARG A 48 -33.54 30.34 13.37
N ASP A 49 -33.03 31.28 12.57
CA ASP A 49 -33.42 31.46 11.18
C ASP A 49 -32.26 31.94 10.28
N ASP A 50 -32.55 31.98 8.97
CA ASP A 50 -31.60 32.40 7.95
C ASP A 50 -31.25 33.89 8.00
N GLN A 51 -32.07 34.74 8.62
CA GLN A 51 -31.80 36.17 8.78
C GLN A 51 -30.77 36.40 9.87
N GLU A 52 -30.91 35.75 11.03
CA GLU A 52 -29.94 35.75 12.12
C GLU A 52 -28.59 35.18 11.65
N LEU A 53 -28.62 34.10 10.87
CA LEU A 53 -27.43 33.54 10.25
C LEU A 53 -26.75 34.52 9.28
N SER A 54 -27.54 35.21 8.47
CA SER A 54 -27.03 36.22 7.52
C SER A 54 -26.46 37.45 8.24
N ALA A 55 -27.04 37.85 9.37
CA ALA A 55 -26.52 38.92 10.20
C ALA A 55 -25.20 38.52 10.87
N PHE A 56 -25.14 37.32 11.46
CA PHE A 56 -23.93 36.78 12.08
C PHE A 56 -22.77 36.68 11.09
N THR A 57 -23.02 36.17 9.89
CA THR A 57 -22.00 36.02 8.84
C THR A 57 -21.46 37.36 8.32
N LYS A 58 -22.29 38.42 8.32
CA LYS A 58 -21.85 39.80 8.04
C LYS A 58 -20.97 40.40 9.14
N MET A 59 -21.10 39.93 10.38
CA MET A 59 -20.27 40.39 11.51
C MET A 59 -18.84 39.81 11.52
N LEU A 60 -18.58 38.76 10.72
CA LEU A 60 -17.24 38.18 10.57
C LEU A 60 -16.37 39.10 9.70
N LYS A 61 -15.42 39.81 10.33
CA LYS A 61 -14.47 40.71 9.68
C LYS A 61 -13.54 39.94 8.73
N THR A 62 -13.09 40.61 7.66
CA THR A 62 -12.37 40.00 6.52
C THR A 62 -10.91 40.41 6.42
N ASP A 63 -10.40 41.17 7.38
CA ASP A 63 -9.14 41.90 7.22
C ASP A 63 -7.90 41.05 7.55
N ASP A 64 -8.09 39.86 8.14
CA ASP A 64 -7.03 38.87 8.44
C ASP A 64 -7.29 37.53 7.72
N ILE A 65 -6.25 36.96 7.11
CA ILE A 65 -6.22 35.62 6.48
C ILE A 65 -6.73 34.53 7.43
N LYS A 66 -6.43 34.62 8.74
CA LYS A 66 -6.92 33.65 9.73
C LYS A 66 -8.44 33.75 9.92
N GLN A 67 -8.96 34.98 10.03
CA GLN A 67 -10.40 35.24 10.15
C GLN A 67 -11.15 34.85 8.88
N GLN A 68 -10.56 35.04 7.69
CA GLN A 68 -11.12 34.53 6.44
C GLN A 68 -11.17 32.99 6.39
N LYS A 69 -10.09 32.30 6.77
CA LYS A 69 -10.05 30.81 6.81
C LYS A 69 -11.10 30.23 7.75
N LEU A 70 -11.37 30.95 8.84
CA LEU A 70 -12.37 30.60 9.82
C LEU A 70 -13.79 30.90 9.32
N LYS A 71 -14.02 32.08 8.73
CA LYS A 71 -15.30 32.45 8.09
C LYS A 71 -15.71 31.37 7.09
N ILE A 72 -14.76 30.90 6.29
CA ILE A 72 -14.93 29.77 5.38
C ILE A 72 -15.34 28.50 6.15
N GLU A 73 -14.66 28.14 7.24
CA GLU A 73 -14.95 26.93 8.01
C GLU A 73 -16.34 26.96 8.68
N ILE A 74 -16.75 28.12 9.17
CA ILE A 74 -18.09 28.37 9.71
C ILE A 74 -19.15 28.25 8.60
N LEU A 75 -18.94 28.93 7.47
CA LEU A 75 -19.88 28.92 6.34
C LEU A 75 -20.02 27.52 5.73
N LEU A 76 -18.95 26.74 5.66
CA LEU A 76 -18.96 25.33 5.25
C LEU A 76 -19.81 24.49 6.20
N GLN A 77 -19.61 24.63 7.50
CA GLN A 77 -20.36 23.89 8.51
C GLN A 77 -21.85 24.29 8.56
N LEU A 78 -22.17 25.51 8.13
CA LEU A 78 -23.52 26.06 8.04
C LEU A 78 -24.15 25.91 6.64
N ARG A 79 -23.46 25.29 5.68
CA ARG A 79 -23.93 25.03 4.31
C ARG A 79 -24.40 26.28 3.56
N ARG A 80 -23.78 27.44 3.77
CA ARG A 80 -24.15 28.71 3.11
C ARG A 80 -23.41 28.89 1.78
N ASN A 81 -23.81 28.11 0.78
CA ASN A 81 -23.13 28.02 -0.52
C ASN A 81 -23.07 29.36 -1.26
N ASP A 82 -24.12 30.19 -1.23
CA ASP A 82 -24.15 31.51 -1.88
C ASP A 82 -23.12 32.50 -1.32
N GLN A 83 -22.84 32.41 -0.01
CA GLN A 83 -21.85 33.28 0.63
C GLN A 83 -20.43 32.76 0.47
N LEU A 84 -20.23 31.43 0.52
CA LEU A 84 -18.98 30.79 0.11
C LEU A 84 -18.63 31.15 -1.33
N LEU A 85 -19.65 31.31 -2.17
CA LEU A 85 -19.54 31.72 -3.56
C LEU A 85 -19.02 33.14 -3.75
N HIS A 86 -19.58 34.08 -3.00
CA HIS A 86 -19.08 35.46 -3.00
C HIS A 86 -17.61 35.50 -2.58
N ILE A 87 -17.25 34.76 -1.52
CA ILE A 87 -15.87 34.67 -1.04
C ILE A 87 -14.96 34.04 -2.10
N LEU A 88 -15.41 33.00 -2.81
CA LEU A 88 -14.65 32.36 -3.89
C LEU A 88 -14.30 33.33 -5.02
N LYS A 89 -15.23 34.22 -5.39
CA LYS A 89 -15.01 35.25 -6.42
C LYS A 89 -13.99 36.31 -5.97
N GLU A 90 -13.87 36.55 -4.66
CA GLU A 90 -13.07 37.65 -4.11
C GLU A 90 -11.72 37.23 -3.51
N THR A 91 -11.40 35.93 -3.40
CA THR A 91 -10.23 35.45 -2.62
C THR A 91 -9.12 34.71 -3.40
N ASP A 92 -7.93 34.67 -2.76
CA ASP A 92 -6.71 34.01 -3.23
C ASP A 92 -6.78 32.46 -3.21
N SER A 93 -5.84 31.82 -3.93
CA SER A 93 -5.82 30.37 -4.25
C SER A 93 -5.97 29.40 -3.07
N ILE A 94 -5.50 29.77 -1.86
CA ILE A 94 -5.50 28.90 -0.68
C ILE A 94 -6.91 28.72 -0.10
N SER A 95 -7.73 29.77 -0.14
CA SER A 95 -9.12 29.74 0.33
C SER A 95 -10.00 28.91 -0.61
N THR A 96 -9.74 28.96 -1.91
CA THR A 96 -10.46 28.21 -2.95
C THR A 96 -10.37 26.69 -2.76
N ALA A 97 -9.19 26.15 -2.42
CA ALA A 97 -9.00 24.71 -2.25
C ALA A 97 -9.80 24.16 -1.05
N LYS A 98 -9.87 24.92 0.06
CA LYS A 98 -10.60 24.50 1.26
C LYS A 98 -12.12 24.59 1.07
N ILE A 99 -12.60 25.60 0.34
CA ILE A 99 -14.02 25.73 0.00
C ILE A 99 -14.43 24.61 -0.96
N THR A 100 -13.69 24.39 -2.05
CA THR A 100 -14.01 23.35 -3.05
C THR A 100 -13.92 21.92 -2.54
N THR A 101 -13.08 21.63 -1.54
CA THR A 101 -13.00 20.30 -0.91
C THR A 101 -14.21 20.00 -0.01
N ASN A 102 -14.92 21.04 0.45
CA ASN A 102 -16.01 20.92 1.42
C ASN A 102 -17.35 21.44 0.88
N LEU A 103 -17.44 21.89 -0.37
CA LEU A 103 -18.71 22.19 -1.02
C LEU A 103 -19.42 20.85 -1.27
N ILE A 104 -20.53 20.66 -0.56
CA ILE A 104 -21.19 19.35 -0.38
C ILE A 104 -22.06 18.97 -1.59
N PHE A 105 -22.39 19.90 -2.50
CA PHE A 105 -23.32 19.64 -3.59
C PHE A 105 -22.72 19.88 -4.97
N LEU A 106 -22.73 18.82 -5.78
CA LEU A 106 -22.31 18.85 -7.17
C LEU A 106 -23.13 19.86 -7.99
N SER A 107 -24.45 19.90 -7.80
CA SER A 107 -25.37 20.81 -8.50
C SER A 107 -24.94 22.27 -8.42
N ASP A 108 -24.54 22.70 -7.23
CA ASP A 108 -24.14 24.09 -6.98
C ASP A 108 -22.79 24.35 -7.65
N MET A 109 -21.83 23.43 -7.54
CA MET A 109 -20.54 23.53 -8.24
C MET A 109 -20.69 23.61 -9.77
N LEU A 110 -21.66 22.93 -10.36
CA LEU A 110 -21.93 23.02 -11.81
C LEU A 110 -22.52 24.37 -12.20
N HIS A 111 -23.42 24.93 -11.39
CA HIS A 111 -23.92 26.29 -11.56
C HIS A 111 -22.77 27.31 -11.49
N ILE A 112 -21.86 27.10 -10.54
CA ILE A 112 -20.68 27.95 -10.34
C ILE A 112 -19.76 27.91 -11.56
N LEU A 113 -19.49 26.73 -12.12
CA LEU A 113 -18.66 26.59 -13.31
C LEU A 113 -19.26 27.30 -14.53
N LYS A 114 -20.59 27.46 -14.60
CA LYS A 114 -21.27 28.18 -15.68
C LYS A 114 -21.23 29.70 -15.51
N GLU A 115 -21.19 30.21 -14.27
CA GLU A 115 -21.29 31.65 -13.98
C GLU A 115 -19.97 32.33 -13.59
N THR A 116 -18.88 31.60 -13.44
CA THR A 116 -17.59 32.15 -12.98
C THR A 116 -16.63 32.46 -14.12
N ASP A 117 -15.65 33.33 -13.83
CA ASP A 117 -14.61 33.66 -14.78
C ASP A 117 -13.63 32.49 -15.03
N SER A 118 -12.82 32.64 -16.08
CA SER A 118 -11.85 31.63 -16.52
C SER A 118 -10.83 31.27 -15.42
N ILE A 119 -10.48 32.23 -14.56
CA ILE A 119 -9.51 32.07 -13.46
C ILE A 119 -10.11 31.20 -12.35
N SER A 120 -11.33 31.49 -11.91
CA SER A 120 -12.02 30.74 -10.85
C SER A 120 -12.33 29.31 -11.30
N THR A 121 -12.76 29.16 -12.56
CA THR A 121 -12.96 27.85 -13.20
C THR A 121 -11.68 27.01 -13.19
N ALA A 122 -10.54 27.61 -13.54
CA ALA A 122 -9.26 26.93 -13.51
C ALA A 122 -8.85 26.51 -12.08
N LYS A 123 -9.17 27.30 -11.05
CA LYS A 123 -8.89 26.92 -9.65
C LYS A 123 -9.77 25.76 -9.19
N ILE A 124 -11.08 25.79 -9.45
CA ILE A 124 -12.02 24.71 -9.06
C ILE A 124 -11.63 23.38 -9.70
N THR A 125 -11.34 23.41 -10.99
CA THR A 125 -10.93 22.24 -11.78
C THR A 125 -9.54 21.70 -11.40
N THR A 126 -8.80 22.38 -10.54
CA THR A 126 -7.55 21.85 -9.94
C THR A 126 -7.74 21.03 -8.66
N ASN A 127 -8.98 20.87 -8.17
CA ASN A 127 -9.26 20.00 -7.03
C ASN A 127 -9.54 18.55 -7.50
N LEU A 128 -8.69 17.60 -7.11
CA LEU A 128 -8.82 16.18 -7.53
C LEU A 128 -10.00 15.47 -6.88
N ILE A 129 -10.36 15.83 -5.65
CA ILE A 129 -11.48 15.22 -4.93
C ILE A 129 -12.78 15.63 -5.62
N PHE A 130 -12.96 16.93 -5.86
CA PHE A 130 -14.11 17.44 -6.59
C PHE A 130 -14.27 16.79 -7.96
N LEU A 131 -13.20 16.70 -8.75
CA LEU A 131 -13.27 16.05 -10.06
C LEU A 131 -13.66 14.57 -9.92
N SER A 132 -13.10 13.85 -8.95
CA SER A 132 -13.47 12.45 -8.70
C SER A 132 -14.95 12.31 -8.37
N ASP A 133 -15.47 13.18 -7.50
CA ASP A 133 -16.88 13.14 -7.07
C ASP A 133 -17.81 13.52 -8.23
N MET A 134 -17.48 14.56 -8.99
CA MET A 134 -18.21 14.97 -10.19
C MET A 134 -18.31 13.84 -11.20
N PHE A 135 -17.19 13.18 -11.55
CA PHE A 135 -17.19 12.08 -12.51
C PHE A 135 -17.87 10.81 -12.00
N SER A 136 -18.01 10.65 -10.68
CA SER A 136 -18.77 9.53 -10.10
C SER A 136 -20.29 9.72 -10.14
N GLN A 137 -20.77 10.95 -10.38
CA GLN A 137 -22.17 11.33 -10.28
C GLN A 137 -22.74 11.91 -11.58
N MET A 138 -21.89 12.14 -12.59
CA MET A 138 -22.25 12.77 -13.86
C MET A 138 -21.89 11.85 -15.01
N GLU A 139 -22.81 11.66 -15.95
CA GLU A 139 -22.56 10.93 -17.19
C GLU A 139 -21.54 11.68 -18.06
N CYS A 140 -20.73 10.94 -18.82
CA CYS A 140 -19.68 11.54 -19.63
C CYS A 140 -20.25 12.52 -20.68
N GLU A 141 -21.35 12.14 -21.34
CA GLU A 141 -22.01 13.01 -22.31
C GLU A 141 -22.48 14.32 -21.67
N GLU A 142 -23.08 14.24 -20.47
CA GLU A 142 -23.52 15.41 -19.72
C GLU A 142 -22.35 16.34 -19.39
N PHE A 143 -21.21 15.80 -18.99
CA PHE A 143 -20.01 16.59 -18.70
C PHE A 143 -19.54 17.37 -19.93
N PHE A 144 -19.39 16.71 -21.09
CA PHE A 144 -18.92 17.36 -22.31
C PHE A 144 -19.92 18.34 -22.92
N LYS A 145 -21.22 18.12 -22.70
CA LYS A 145 -22.27 19.01 -23.21
C LYS A 145 -22.51 20.22 -22.31
N ASN A 146 -22.52 20.02 -21.00
CA ASN A 146 -23.01 21.02 -20.05
C ASN A 146 -21.92 21.74 -19.27
N ILE A 147 -20.69 21.22 -19.25
CA ILE A 147 -19.61 21.78 -18.43
C ILE A 147 -18.43 22.22 -19.29
N VAL A 148 -17.89 21.34 -20.13
CA VAL A 148 -16.67 21.65 -20.88
C VAL A 148 -16.79 22.89 -21.79
N PRO A 149 -17.93 23.21 -22.44
CA PRO A 149 -18.06 24.40 -23.27
C PRO A 149 -17.89 25.73 -22.51
N PHE A 150 -18.11 25.70 -21.19
CA PHE A 150 -17.97 26.87 -20.32
C PHE A 150 -16.56 26.98 -19.71
N ILE A 151 -15.69 25.99 -19.95
CA ILE A 151 -14.35 25.93 -19.39
C ILE A 151 -13.32 26.36 -20.46
N PRO A 152 -12.36 27.23 -20.13
CA PRO A 152 -11.27 27.56 -21.05
C PRO A 152 -10.50 26.31 -21.48
N PHE A 153 -10.08 26.24 -22.75
CA PHE A 153 -9.38 25.07 -23.30
C PHE A 153 -8.16 24.63 -22.46
N SER A 154 -7.39 25.58 -21.91
CA SER A 154 -6.23 25.28 -21.05
C SER A 154 -6.61 24.60 -19.73
N ALA A 155 -7.81 24.84 -19.21
CA ALA A 155 -8.36 24.13 -18.05
C ALA A 155 -8.94 22.77 -18.46
N THR A 156 -9.65 22.69 -19.60
CA THR A 156 -10.11 21.42 -20.20
C THR A 156 -8.97 20.43 -20.38
N GLU A 157 -7.84 20.90 -20.92
CA GLU A 157 -6.63 20.11 -21.09
C GLU A 157 -6.10 19.52 -19.77
N LYS A 158 -6.13 20.31 -18.69
CA LYS A 158 -5.72 19.89 -17.34
C LYS A 158 -6.69 18.89 -16.75
N ILE A 159 -7.99 19.06 -16.96
CA ILE A 159 -9.04 18.12 -16.52
C ILE A 159 -8.83 16.76 -17.21
N ILE A 160 -8.66 16.74 -18.53
CA ILE A 160 -8.41 15.52 -19.30
C ILE A 160 -7.14 14.79 -18.83
N ASN A 161 -6.07 15.54 -18.54
CA ASN A 161 -4.85 14.98 -17.94
C ASN A 161 -5.08 14.33 -16.58
N ARG A 162 -6.04 14.84 -15.80
CA ARG A 162 -6.39 14.34 -14.47
C ARG A 162 -7.36 13.17 -14.55
N LEU A 163 -8.28 13.16 -15.51
CA LEU A 163 -9.14 12.02 -15.83
C LEU A 163 -8.32 10.75 -15.99
N GLY A 164 -7.26 10.79 -16.79
CA GLY A 164 -6.33 9.66 -16.96
C GLY A 164 -5.63 9.19 -15.68
N LYS A 165 -5.65 9.98 -14.59
CA LYS A 165 -5.09 9.60 -13.29
C LYS A 165 -6.15 9.10 -12.31
N VAL A 166 -7.35 9.69 -12.34
CA VAL A 166 -8.41 9.48 -11.35
C VAL A 166 -9.35 8.35 -11.73
N LEU A 167 -9.64 8.16 -13.02
CA LEU A 167 -10.52 7.09 -13.48
C LEU A 167 -9.93 5.71 -13.10
N LYS A 168 -10.75 4.92 -12.43
CA LYS A 168 -10.44 3.55 -12.02
C LYS A 168 -11.28 2.52 -12.76
N ASP A 169 -12.51 2.90 -13.09
CA ASP A 169 -13.41 2.11 -13.92
C ASP A 169 -12.96 2.21 -15.38
N GLU A 170 -12.71 1.07 -16.00
CA GLU A 170 -12.15 0.99 -17.33
C GLU A 170 -13.21 1.24 -18.42
N ASP A 171 -14.47 0.88 -18.18
CA ASP A 171 -15.58 1.07 -19.11
C ASP A 171 -15.92 2.58 -19.16
N LEU A 172 -15.98 3.23 -18.00
CA LEU A 172 -16.13 4.69 -17.91
C LEU A 172 -14.95 5.42 -18.58
N ALA A 173 -13.73 4.91 -18.42
CA ALA A 173 -12.56 5.50 -19.08
C ALA A 173 -12.64 5.44 -20.61
N GLU A 174 -13.28 4.43 -21.19
CA GLU A 174 -13.52 4.34 -22.62
C GLU A 174 -14.55 5.36 -23.10
N GLU A 175 -15.64 5.54 -22.34
CA GLU A 175 -16.64 6.56 -22.65
C GLU A 175 -16.01 7.97 -22.67
N TYR A 176 -15.22 8.30 -21.64
CA TYR A 176 -14.46 9.55 -21.61
C TYR A 176 -13.40 9.65 -22.71
N PHE A 177 -12.75 8.54 -23.06
CA PHE A 177 -11.79 8.53 -24.15
C PHE A 177 -12.46 8.88 -25.49
N GLU A 178 -13.57 8.22 -25.82
CA GLU A 178 -14.31 8.47 -27.07
C GLU A 178 -14.88 9.88 -27.12
N ALA A 179 -15.46 10.36 -26.02
CA ALA A 179 -15.96 11.73 -25.95
C ALA A 179 -14.83 12.76 -26.15
N VAL A 180 -13.66 12.57 -25.53
CA VAL A 180 -12.50 13.45 -25.77
C VAL A 180 -11.99 13.33 -27.21
N ARG A 181 -11.96 12.12 -27.77
CA ARG A 181 -11.51 11.88 -29.15
C ARG A 181 -12.39 12.60 -30.15
N LEU A 182 -13.71 12.54 -29.99
CA LEU A 182 -14.66 13.19 -30.87
C LEU A 182 -14.62 14.72 -30.75
N ASN A 183 -14.54 15.26 -29.54
CA ASN A 183 -14.62 16.71 -29.31
C ASN A 183 -13.28 17.45 -29.47
N TYR A 184 -12.17 16.82 -29.10
CA TYR A 184 -10.84 17.47 -29.02
C TYR A 184 -9.76 16.75 -29.81
N GLY A 185 -10.09 15.61 -30.41
CA GLY A 185 -9.16 14.84 -31.21
C GLY A 185 -8.22 13.95 -30.39
N LEU A 186 -7.47 13.18 -31.16
CA LEU A 186 -6.69 12.05 -30.70
C LEU A 186 -5.55 12.43 -29.72
N HIS A 187 -5.03 13.64 -29.86
CA HIS A 187 -3.86 14.12 -29.10
C HIS A 187 -4.16 14.34 -27.61
N LEU A 188 -5.41 14.65 -27.27
CA LEU A 188 -5.88 14.79 -25.89
C LEU A 188 -6.44 13.47 -25.34
N ALA A 189 -7.20 12.72 -26.15
CA ALA A 189 -7.79 11.44 -25.75
C ALA A 189 -6.74 10.45 -25.23
N ARG A 190 -5.53 10.46 -25.81
CA ARG A 190 -4.39 9.61 -25.39
C ARG A 190 -4.00 9.70 -23.92
N ARG A 191 -4.40 10.77 -23.22
CA ARG A 191 -4.14 10.97 -21.79
C ARG A 191 -4.99 10.04 -20.93
N ILE A 192 -6.16 9.63 -21.44
CA ILE A 192 -7.10 8.74 -20.76
C ILE A 192 -6.82 7.26 -21.10
N LEU A 193 -6.26 7.01 -22.29
CA LEU A 193 -5.91 5.66 -22.78
C LEU A 193 -5.25 4.72 -21.75
N PRO A 194 -4.37 5.17 -20.82
CA PRO A 194 -3.82 4.30 -19.77
C PRO A 194 -4.86 3.63 -18.85
N ARG A 195 -6.12 4.07 -18.88
CA ARG A 195 -7.24 3.62 -18.05
C ARG A 195 -8.34 2.85 -18.81
N CYS A 196 -8.30 2.83 -20.14
CA CYS A 196 -9.26 2.07 -20.95
C CYS A 196 -9.00 0.55 -20.86
N ARG A 197 -10.06 -0.25 -21.01
CA ARG A 197 -10.08 -1.71 -20.86
C ARG A 197 -9.53 -2.45 -22.08
N ILE A 198 -9.62 -1.87 -23.25
CA ILE A 198 -9.54 -2.66 -24.48
C ILE A 198 -8.15 -2.57 -25.14
N ASP A 199 -7.46 -3.71 -25.18
CA ASP A 199 -6.24 -3.89 -25.99
C ASP A 199 -6.51 -3.63 -27.50
N TYR A 200 -7.74 -3.86 -27.99
CA TYR A 200 -8.20 -3.57 -29.37
C TYR A 200 -8.30 -2.07 -29.70
N LEU A 201 -8.81 -1.23 -28.78
CA LEU A 201 -8.80 0.23 -28.93
C LEU A 201 -7.36 0.74 -28.97
N ALA A 202 -6.46 0.15 -28.18
CA ALA A 202 -5.04 0.48 -28.24
C ALA A 202 -4.42 0.10 -29.60
N GLU A 203 -4.87 -0.97 -30.26
CA GLU A 203 -4.42 -1.37 -31.60
C GLU A 203 -4.95 -0.43 -32.70
N GLU A 204 -6.25 -0.13 -32.71
CA GLU A 204 -6.82 0.86 -33.63
C GLU A 204 -6.15 2.22 -33.45
N TYR A 205 -5.92 2.62 -32.20
CA TYR A 205 -5.22 3.85 -31.86
C TYR A 205 -3.76 3.83 -32.31
N PHE A 206 -3.08 2.70 -32.14
CA PHE A 206 -1.74 2.50 -32.64
C PHE A 206 -1.70 2.68 -34.17
N GLU A 207 -2.62 2.06 -34.91
CA GLU A 207 -2.68 2.19 -36.37
C GLU A 207 -3.02 3.61 -36.81
N ALA A 208 -4.00 4.26 -36.19
CA ALA A 208 -4.34 5.65 -36.47
C ALA A 208 -3.15 6.59 -36.24
N VAL A 209 -2.41 6.40 -35.13
CA VAL A 209 -1.20 7.21 -34.85
C VAL A 209 -0.07 6.86 -35.82
N ARG A 210 0.10 5.59 -36.17
CA ARG A 210 1.13 5.13 -37.11
C ARG A 210 0.92 5.74 -38.49
N LEU A 211 -0.33 5.74 -38.99
CA LEU A 211 -0.70 6.30 -40.29
C LEU A 211 -0.53 7.83 -40.34
N ASN A 212 -0.95 8.53 -39.28
CA ASN A 212 -0.97 10.00 -39.27
C ASN A 212 0.34 10.66 -38.80
N TYR A 213 1.08 10.00 -37.91
CA TYR A 213 2.24 10.60 -37.21
C TYR A 213 3.50 9.71 -37.24
N GLY A 214 3.42 8.54 -37.86
CA GLY A 214 4.53 7.60 -38.00
C GLY A 214 4.74 6.68 -36.79
N LEU A 215 5.51 5.62 -37.05
CA LEU A 215 5.77 4.53 -36.11
C LEU A 215 6.44 4.97 -34.81
N HIS A 216 7.31 5.99 -34.87
CA HIS A 216 8.01 6.52 -33.70
C HIS A 216 7.04 7.02 -32.62
N LEU A 217 5.97 7.73 -33.00
CA LEU A 217 4.98 8.21 -32.04
C LEU A 217 4.04 7.08 -31.61
N ALA A 218 3.67 6.21 -32.55
CA ALA A 218 2.80 5.07 -32.30
C ALA A 218 3.40 4.09 -31.27
N ARG A 219 4.73 3.94 -31.24
CA ARG A 219 5.45 3.04 -30.33
C ARG A 219 5.10 3.24 -28.84
N ARG A 220 4.69 4.45 -28.44
CA ARG A 220 4.30 4.76 -27.06
C ARG A 220 3.04 4.03 -26.60
N ILE A 221 2.24 3.55 -27.55
CA ILE A 221 0.97 2.86 -27.34
C ILE A 221 1.18 1.36 -27.26
N LEU A 222 2.20 0.81 -27.93
CA LEU A 222 2.46 -0.64 -28.01
C LEU A 222 2.38 -1.40 -26.68
N PRO A 223 2.88 -0.89 -25.54
CA PRO A 223 2.74 -1.60 -24.27
C PRO A 223 1.29 -1.80 -23.78
N ARG A 224 0.31 -1.24 -24.49
CA ARG A 224 -1.13 -1.34 -24.23
C ARG A 224 -1.90 -2.14 -25.29
N CYS A 225 -1.31 -2.44 -26.44
CA CYS A 225 -1.92 -3.32 -27.45
C CYS A 225 -1.89 -4.78 -26.98
N ARG A 226 -2.58 -5.72 -27.64
CA ARG A 226 -2.42 -7.14 -27.28
C ARG A 226 -0.97 -7.58 -27.47
N ILE A 227 -0.55 -8.55 -26.67
CA ILE A 227 0.83 -9.05 -26.72
C ILE A 227 1.21 -9.55 -28.12
N ASP A 228 0.34 -10.29 -28.79
CA ASP A 228 0.64 -10.84 -30.11
C ASP A 228 0.71 -9.76 -31.20
N PHE A 229 -0.13 -8.73 -31.11
CA PHE A 229 -0.02 -7.55 -31.96
C PHE A 229 1.28 -6.78 -31.69
N ALA A 230 1.62 -6.56 -30.42
CA ALA A 230 2.87 -5.89 -30.07
C ALA A 230 4.09 -6.69 -30.58
N LYS A 231 4.06 -8.02 -30.49
CA LYS A 231 5.09 -8.90 -31.05
C LYS A 231 5.19 -8.75 -32.56
N SER A 232 4.08 -8.78 -33.30
CA SER A 232 4.10 -8.66 -34.76
C SER A 232 4.65 -7.31 -35.23
N ILE A 233 4.28 -6.21 -34.56
CA ILE A 233 4.82 -4.88 -34.85
C ILE A 233 6.31 -4.80 -34.53
N VAL A 234 6.73 -5.32 -33.37
CA VAL A 234 8.13 -5.27 -32.93
C VAL A 234 9.04 -6.10 -33.85
N ASP A 235 8.63 -7.31 -34.22
CA ASP A 235 9.38 -8.16 -35.15
C ASP A 235 9.38 -7.60 -36.57
N GLY A 236 8.19 -7.29 -37.11
CA GLY A 236 8.03 -6.83 -38.50
C GLY A 236 8.70 -5.49 -38.81
N ASN A 237 8.96 -4.66 -37.79
CA ASN A 237 9.65 -3.38 -37.93
C ASN A 237 11.01 -3.35 -37.21
N GLN A 238 11.50 -4.50 -36.72
CA GLN A 238 12.79 -4.63 -36.01
C GLN A 238 12.97 -3.58 -34.89
N LEU A 239 11.92 -3.36 -34.11
CA LEU A 239 11.88 -2.24 -33.17
C LEU A 239 12.76 -2.48 -31.95
N ARG A 240 13.76 -1.61 -31.77
CA ARG A 240 14.49 -1.52 -30.50
C ARG A 240 13.70 -0.75 -29.45
N LEU A 241 13.07 -1.47 -28.54
CA LEU A 241 12.35 -0.91 -27.40
C LEU A 241 13.32 -0.28 -26.39
N THR A 242 12.91 0.81 -25.75
CA THR A 242 13.62 1.39 -24.60
C THR A 242 13.41 0.56 -23.35
N SER A 243 14.26 0.74 -22.33
CA SER A 243 14.09 0.06 -21.03
C SER A 243 12.72 0.34 -20.39
N ARG A 244 12.18 1.55 -20.56
CA ARG A 244 10.84 1.90 -20.02
C ARG A 244 9.72 1.14 -20.72
N GLU A 245 9.79 0.98 -22.04
CA GLU A 245 8.78 0.22 -22.80
C GLU A 245 8.89 -1.27 -22.49
N LEU A 246 10.10 -1.80 -22.51
CA LEU A 246 10.35 -3.22 -22.22
C LEU A 246 9.94 -3.58 -20.78
N LEU A 247 10.14 -2.68 -19.81
CA LEU A 247 9.67 -2.87 -18.44
C LEU A 247 8.14 -3.01 -18.36
N ARG A 248 7.39 -2.24 -19.14
CA ARG A 248 5.92 -2.34 -19.18
C ARG A 248 5.47 -3.69 -19.73
N PHE A 249 6.14 -4.19 -20.76
CA PHE A 249 5.86 -5.53 -21.26
C PHE A 249 6.23 -6.62 -20.25
N ALA A 250 7.41 -6.52 -19.62
CA ALA A 250 7.86 -7.46 -18.59
C ALA A 250 6.88 -7.57 -17.42
N SER A 251 6.20 -6.46 -17.07
CA SER A 251 5.19 -6.46 -16.00
C SER A 251 3.85 -7.09 -16.39
N ARG A 252 3.59 -7.28 -17.70
CA ARG A 252 2.29 -7.69 -18.22
C ARG A 252 2.31 -9.10 -18.83
N ASP A 253 3.43 -9.50 -19.43
CA ASP A 253 3.59 -10.83 -20.02
C ASP A 253 4.99 -11.40 -19.78
N ARG A 254 5.02 -12.62 -19.25
CA ARG A 254 6.25 -13.37 -18.94
C ARG A 254 7.01 -13.76 -20.20
N GLY A 255 6.28 -14.09 -21.27
CA GLY A 255 6.87 -14.59 -22.53
C GLY A 255 7.48 -13.48 -23.40
N PHE A 256 7.05 -12.24 -23.24
CA PHE A 256 7.44 -11.13 -24.13
C PHE A 256 8.94 -10.86 -24.11
N LEU A 257 9.56 -10.92 -22.93
CA LEU A 257 11.01 -10.69 -22.83
C LEU A 257 11.79 -11.72 -23.63
N LYS A 258 11.44 -13.00 -23.49
CA LYS A 258 12.07 -14.08 -24.27
C LYS A 258 11.94 -13.82 -25.76
N PHE A 259 10.72 -13.58 -26.23
CA PHE A 259 10.45 -13.20 -27.61
C PHE A 259 11.30 -12.01 -28.08
N TYR A 260 11.37 -10.95 -27.28
CA TYR A 260 12.07 -9.72 -27.65
C TYR A 260 13.58 -9.97 -27.79
N TYR A 261 14.17 -10.76 -26.88
CA TYR A 261 15.58 -11.12 -26.96
C TYR A 261 15.88 -12.10 -28.11
N ASP A 262 15.01 -13.08 -28.36
CA ASP A 262 15.10 -13.98 -29.53
C ASP A 262 15.08 -13.17 -30.84
N MET A 263 14.17 -12.19 -30.93
CA MET A 263 14.05 -11.28 -32.08
C MET A 263 15.32 -10.45 -32.30
N LEU A 264 15.88 -9.86 -31.24
CA LEU A 264 17.13 -9.09 -31.35
C LEU A 264 18.29 -9.97 -31.83
N GLY A 265 18.37 -11.22 -31.34
CA GLY A 265 19.38 -12.19 -31.78
C GLY A 265 19.21 -12.60 -33.24
N LYS A 266 17.97 -12.79 -33.71
CA LYS A 266 17.64 -13.14 -35.10
C LYS A 266 18.15 -12.11 -36.12
N TYR A 267 18.08 -10.82 -35.79
CA TYR A 267 18.44 -9.74 -36.72
C TYR A 267 19.83 -9.16 -36.51
N ASP A 268 20.67 -9.82 -35.70
CA ASP A 268 22.02 -9.35 -35.33
C ASP A 268 22.04 -7.86 -34.96
N ILE A 269 21.05 -7.42 -34.18
CA ILE A 269 20.92 -6.02 -33.72
C ILE A 269 21.93 -5.79 -32.58
N GLY A 270 23.22 -5.97 -32.90
CA GLY A 270 24.39 -5.74 -32.06
C GLY A 270 24.54 -6.65 -30.84
N VAL A 271 25.78 -6.79 -30.38
CA VAL A 271 26.09 -7.35 -29.06
C VAL A 271 25.31 -6.57 -28.01
N PHE A 272 24.42 -7.25 -27.28
CA PHE A 272 23.51 -6.64 -26.33
C PHE A 272 24.29 -6.06 -25.14
N GLU A 273 24.66 -4.79 -25.21
CA GLU A 273 25.17 -4.09 -24.02
C GLU A 273 24.01 -3.90 -23.04
N VAL A 274 23.95 -4.79 -22.05
CA VAL A 274 23.03 -4.78 -20.90
C VAL A 274 22.91 -3.43 -20.20
N LYS A 275 23.91 -2.55 -20.34
CA LYS A 275 23.89 -1.19 -19.79
C LYS A 275 22.60 -0.42 -20.09
N GLY A 276 21.97 -0.66 -21.25
CA GLY A 276 20.72 0.00 -21.63
C GLY A 276 19.45 -0.54 -20.96
N TYR A 277 19.50 -1.73 -20.34
CA TYR A 277 18.30 -2.45 -19.86
C TYR A 277 18.44 -2.92 -18.40
N GLU A 278 19.41 -2.40 -17.66
CA GLU A 278 19.67 -2.73 -16.25
C GLU A 278 18.39 -2.75 -15.40
N ASN A 279 17.53 -1.73 -15.55
CA ASN A 279 16.28 -1.61 -14.78
C ASN A 279 15.26 -2.72 -15.10
N VAL A 280 15.21 -3.20 -16.35
CA VAL A 280 14.30 -4.28 -16.75
C VAL A 280 14.77 -5.59 -16.13
N ILE A 281 16.06 -5.85 -16.22
CA ILE A 281 16.69 -7.03 -15.63
C ILE A 281 16.54 -7.01 -14.10
N GLN A 282 16.73 -5.86 -13.44
CA GLN A 282 16.50 -5.68 -12.00
C GLN A 282 15.06 -5.96 -11.60
N TYR A 283 14.11 -5.52 -12.41
CA TYR A 283 12.71 -5.82 -12.20
C TYR A 283 12.46 -7.32 -12.29
N VAL A 284 12.85 -7.97 -13.40
CA VAL A 284 12.63 -9.40 -13.62
C VAL A 284 13.29 -10.25 -12.54
N GLY A 285 14.53 -9.98 -12.17
CA GLY A 285 15.20 -10.71 -11.09
C GLY A 285 14.53 -10.57 -9.72
N ARG A 286 13.76 -9.50 -9.48
CA ARG A 286 12.97 -9.30 -8.25
C ARG A 286 11.56 -9.89 -8.32
N THR A 287 10.97 -9.95 -9.50
CA THR A 287 9.56 -10.34 -9.67
C THR A 287 9.39 -11.77 -10.17
N ASP A 288 10.35 -12.29 -10.94
CA ASP A 288 10.32 -13.59 -11.60
C ASP A 288 11.75 -14.14 -11.81
N ALA A 289 12.30 -14.70 -10.73
CA ALA A 289 13.66 -15.25 -10.72
C ALA A 289 13.84 -16.39 -11.72
N ASP A 290 12.82 -17.22 -11.98
CA ASP A 290 12.94 -18.35 -12.89
C ASP A 290 13.08 -17.90 -14.35
N LEU A 291 12.29 -16.90 -14.78
CA LEU A 291 12.43 -16.31 -16.11
C LEU A 291 13.81 -15.69 -16.29
N PHE A 292 14.32 -15.02 -15.25
CA PHE A 292 15.68 -14.49 -15.27
C PHE A 292 16.73 -15.57 -15.59
N TRP A 293 16.62 -16.76 -14.99
CA TRP A 293 17.54 -17.89 -15.27
C TRP A 293 17.38 -18.51 -16.63
N GLN A 294 16.18 -18.50 -17.19
CA GLN A 294 16.00 -18.97 -18.55
C GLN A 294 16.67 -18.04 -19.57
N LEU A 295 16.62 -16.72 -19.32
CA LEU A 295 17.16 -15.72 -20.23
C LEU A 295 18.67 -15.53 -20.07
N ASN A 296 19.20 -15.58 -18.85
CA ASN A 296 20.60 -15.21 -18.60
C ASN A 296 21.66 -16.05 -19.36
N PRO A 297 21.60 -17.40 -19.38
CA PRO A 297 22.54 -18.22 -20.13
C PRO A 297 22.44 -17.99 -21.64
N ALA A 298 21.23 -17.78 -22.15
CA ALA A 298 20.96 -17.61 -23.56
C ALA A 298 21.48 -16.26 -24.09
N TYR A 299 21.36 -15.19 -23.29
CA TYR A 299 21.65 -13.82 -23.74
C TYR A 299 22.87 -13.17 -23.07
N LYS A 300 23.59 -13.91 -22.22
CA LYS A 300 24.87 -13.51 -21.58
C LYS A 300 24.82 -12.09 -21.01
N PHE A 301 23.86 -11.85 -20.15
CA PHE A 301 23.69 -10.51 -19.61
C PHE A 301 24.93 -10.09 -18.77
N HIS A 302 25.61 -8.99 -19.14
CA HIS A 302 26.78 -8.48 -18.41
C HIS A 302 26.37 -7.62 -17.20
N TYR A 303 26.72 -8.04 -15.99
CA TYR A 303 26.10 -7.56 -14.74
C TYR A 303 27.00 -6.75 -13.78
N ASN A 304 28.02 -6.04 -14.28
CA ASN A 304 28.99 -5.33 -13.42
C ASN A 304 28.37 -4.35 -12.40
N ARG A 305 27.13 -3.88 -12.59
CA ARG A 305 26.37 -3.09 -11.59
C ARG A 305 25.39 -3.89 -10.74
N PHE A 306 24.91 -5.04 -11.21
CA PHE A 306 24.06 -5.93 -10.43
C PHE A 306 24.83 -6.55 -9.26
N GLU A 307 26.10 -6.91 -9.50
CA GLU A 307 27.06 -7.28 -8.46
C GLU A 307 27.28 -6.15 -7.44
N LYS A 308 27.10 -4.87 -7.81
CA LYS A 308 27.19 -3.73 -6.89
C LYS A 308 25.88 -3.48 -6.12
N CYS A 309 24.72 -3.63 -6.77
CA CYS A 309 23.41 -3.38 -6.16
C CYS A 309 22.94 -4.51 -5.24
N PHE A 310 23.30 -5.76 -5.55
CA PHE A 310 22.98 -6.91 -4.72
C PHE A 310 24.19 -7.43 -3.93
N GLY A 311 25.43 -7.12 -4.35
CA GLY A 311 26.64 -7.76 -3.87
C GLY A 311 26.94 -9.01 -4.69
N LYS A 312 28.14 -9.13 -5.28
CA LYS A 312 28.57 -10.29 -6.10
C LYS A 312 28.29 -11.63 -5.41
N SER A 313 28.61 -11.74 -4.13
CA SER A 313 28.38 -12.95 -3.33
C SER A 313 26.90 -13.28 -3.15
N VAL A 314 26.05 -12.25 -3.06
CA VAL A 314 24.60 -12.37 -2.87
C VAL A 314 23.90 -12.75 -4.17
N PHE A 315 24.35 -12.16 -5.28
CA PHE A 315 23.93 -12.52 -6.62
C PHE A 315 24.40 -13.93 -7.02
N ASN A 316 25.53 -14.40 -6.51
CA ASN A 316 25.93 -15.79 -6.73
C ASN A 316 25.10 -16.74 -5.87
N PHE A 317 24.82 -16.38 -4.62
CA PHE A 317 24.04 -17.20 -3.69
C PHE A 317 22.57 -17.39 -4.12
N LEU A 318 21.90 -16.32 -4.55
CA LEU A 318 20.47 -16.32 -4.85
C LEU A 318 20.07 -17.15 -6.09
N PHE A 319 21.04 -17.45 -6.94
CA PHE A 319 20.80 -17.26 -8.37
C PHE A 319 21.68 -18.20 -9.21
N LEU A 320 22.94 -18.47 -8.87
CA LEU A 320 23.78 -19.37 -9.68
C LEU A 320 23.68 -20.87 -9.34
N ASN A 321 22.77 -21.31 -8.46
CA ASN A 321 22.82 -22.67 -7.85
C ASN A 321 24.18 -23.01 -7.18
N ASP A 322 25.09 -22.04 -7.07
CA ASP A 322 26.37 -22.12 -6.38
C ASP A 322 26.19 -21.76 -4.90
N ALA A 323 25.12 -22.27 -4.28
CA ALA A 323 24.94 -22.18 -2.83
C ALA A 323 26.16 -22.81 -2.10
N ALA A 324 26.79 -23.80 -2.75
CA ALA A 324 28.06 -24.40 -2.36
C ALA A 324 29.29 -23.46 -2.41
N LYS A 325 29.22 -22.28 -3.04
CA LYS A 325 30.31 -21.27 -3.03
C LYS A 325 30.04 -20.10 -2.10
N ALA A 326 28.87 -20.05 -1.47
CA ALA A 326 28.58 -19.10 -0.39
C ALA A 326 28.96 -19.65 0.98
N THR A 327 29.93 -20.56 1.03
CA THR A 327 30.58 -21.12 2.24
C THR A 327 31.48 -20.10 2.94
N ASN A 328 31.10 -18.83 2.92
CA ASN A 328 31.77 -17.84 3.75
C ASN A 328 30.70 -17.16 4.57
N ARG A 329 30.67 -17.51 5.85
CA ARG A 329 29.82 -16.92 6.88
C ARG A 329 29.67 -15.39 6.78
N GLN A 330 30.73 -14.64 6.43
CA GLN A 330 30.64 -13.17 6.25
C GLN A 330 29.78 -12.75 5.05
N ASN A 331 29.79 -13.52 3.96
CA ASN A 331 28.93 -13.27 2.80
C ASN A 331 27.47 -13.51 3.16
N VAL A 332 27.17 -14.58 3.89
CA VAL A 332 25.81 -14.88 4.34
C VAL A 332 25.28 -13.82 5.33
N VAL A 333 26.11 -13.32 6.26
CA VAL A 333 25.75 -12.16 7.11
C VAL A 333 25.37 -10.94 6.26
N ARG A 334 26.15 -10.64 5.21
CA ARG A 334 25.84 -9.53 4.28
C ARG A 334 24.51 -9.76 3.54
N ILE A 335 24.21 -11.01 3.17
CA ILE A 335 22.94 -11.41 2.56
C ILE A 335 21.77 -11.16 3.52
N PHE A 336 21.88 -11.59 4.78
CA PHE A 336 20.85 -11.35 5.80
C PHE A 336 20.59 -9.87 6.04
N LYS A 337 21.65 -9.04 6.05
CA LYS A 337 21.53 -7.58 6.20
C LYS A 337 20.91 -6.90 4.97
N ALA A 338 20.92 -7.54 3.80
CA ALA A 338 20.34 -6.99 2.58
C ALA A 338 18.82 -7.28 2.51
N ARG A 339 18.00 -6.40 3.10
CA ARG A 339 16.52 -6.55 3.20
C ARG A 339 15.80 -6.94 1.90
N ILE A 340 16.26 -6.47 0.74
CA ILE A 340 15.67 -6.79 -0.57
C ILE A 340 15.85 -8.28 -0.91
N VAL A 341 17.03 -8.83 -0.60
CA VAL A 341 17.41 -10.20 -0.91
C VAL A 341 16.60 -11.18 -0.09
N TYR A 342 16.47 -10.88 1.20
CA TYR A 342 15.57 -11.58 2.10
C TYR A 342 14.15 -11.68 1.52
N GLN A 343 13.58 -10.56 1.07
CA GLN A 343 12.21 -10.55 0.53
C GLN A 343 12.07 -11.42 -0.72
N VAL A 344 13.10 -11.48 -1.56
CA VAL A 344 13.13 -12.35 -2.74
C VAL A 344 13.21 -13.82 -2.32
N LEU A 345 14.14 -14.20 -1.44
CA LEU A 345 14.26 -15.58 -0.94
C LEU A 345 12.99 -16.07 -0.26
N LYS A 346 12.38 -15.20 0.55
CA LYS A 346 11.09 -15.46 1.21
C LYS A 346 10.01 -15.75 0.19
N ARG A 347 9.87 -14.87 -0.81
CA ARG A 347 8.85 -14.99 -1.85
C ARG A 347 8.97 -16.28 -2.65
N HIS A 348 10.20 -16.75 -2.84
CA HIS A 348 10.48 -17.98 -3.58
C HIS A 348 10.63 -19.22 -2.69
N GLY A 349 10.42 -19.13 -1.37
CA GLY A 349 10.51 -20.26 -0.45
C GLY A 349 11.91 -20.90 -0.38
N LYS A 350 12.98 -20.11 -0.55
CA LYS A 350 14.38 -20.57 -0.59
C LYS A 350 15.22 -20.12 0.61
N ILE A 351 14.59 -19.66 1.70
CA ILE A 351 15.31 -19.18 2.89
C ILE A 351 16.08 -20.32 3.55
N TYR A 352 15.49 -21.52 3.65
CA TYR A 352 16.12 -22.69 4.25
C TYR A 352 17.50 -23.02 3.65
N ILE A 353 17.73 -22.76 2.36
CA ILE A 353 19.04 -22.96 1.70
C ILE A 353 20.10 -22.02 2.29
N LEU A 354 19.73 -20.78 2.62
CA LEU A 354 20.64 -19.81 3.24
C LEU A 354 20.99 -20.21 4.67
N LEU A 355 19.99 -20.68 5.40
CA LEU A 355 20.17 -21.18 6.76
C LEU A 355 21.08 -22.42 6.77
N ALA A 356 20.83 -23.39 5.88
CA ALA A 356 21.66 -24.60 5.77
C ALA A 356 23.13 -24.29 5.48
N ASN A 357 23.39 -23.33 4.58
CA ASN A 357 24.76 -22.99 4.17
C ASN A 357 25.48 -22.03 5.13
N PHE A 358 24.77 -21.37 6.03
CA PHE A 358 25.40 -20.52 7.04
C PHE A 358 26.15 -21.33 8.10
N CYS A 359 25.66 -22.53 8.42
CA CYS A 359 26.34 -23.48 9.29
C CYS A 359 27.39 -24.24 8.47
N GLU A 360 28.66 -24.00 8.74
CA GLU A 360 29.77 -24.68 8.06
C GLU A 360 30.15 -26.00 8.75
N GLY A 361 30.00 -26.09 10.08
CA GLY A 361 30.33 -27.28 10.88
C GLY A 361 29.18 -28.22 11.18
N ASP A 362 29.28 -28.87 12.35
CA ASP A 362 28.44 -29.99 12.78
C ASP A 362 27.08 -29.56 13.36
N GLU A 363 26.30 -30.52 13.83
CA GLU A 363 24.98 -30.26 14.43
C GLU A 363 25.05 -29.36 15.67
N ASN A 364 26.13 -29.46 16.46
CA ASN A 364 26.32 -28.62 17.64
C ASN A 364 26.49 -27.16 17.25
N GLU A 365 27.26 -26.89 16.19
CA GLU A 365 27.37 -25.53 15.65
C GLU A 365 26.02 -25.03 15.14
N PHE A 366 25.25 -25.86 14.43
CA PHE A 366 23.91 -25.49 13.97
C PHE A 366 23.00 -25.08 15.14
N PHE A 367 22.98 -25.86 16.22
CA PHE A 367 22.19 -25.54 17.40
C PHE A 367 22.68 -24.27 18.11
N LYS A 368 24.00 -24.10 18.22
CA LYS A 368 24.59 -22.88 18.79
C LYS A 368 24.27 -21.62 17.98
N ILE A 369 24.11 -21.75 16.67
CA ILE A 369 23.74 -20.62 15.80
C ILE A 369 22.27 -20.25 15.99
N TYR A 370 21.37 -21.25 15.96
CA TYR A 370 19.94 -21.04 15.76
C TYR A 370 19.09 -21.17 17.02
N PHE A 371 19.61 -21.76 18.09
CA PHE A 371 18.86 -22.07 19.32
C PHE A 371 19.51 -21.51 20.60
N ASP A 372 20.81 -21.20 20.57
CA ASP A 372 21.51 -20.57 21.68
C ASP A 372 21.33 -19.05 21.65
N ASN A 373 20.51 -18.54 22.57
CA ASN A 373 20.19 -17.12 22.69
C ASN A 373 21.32 -16.31 23.35
N ASP A 374 22.26 -16.98 24.03
CA ASP A 374 23.32 -16.32 24.79
C ASP A 374 24.57 -16.04 23.93
N ASN A 375 24.58 -16.52 22.69
CA ASN A 375 25.69 -16.32 21.78
C ASN A 375 25.60 -14.97 21.03
N GLU A 376 26.28 -13.95 21.58
CA GLU A 376 26.39 -12.61 20.97
C GLU A 376 26.89 -12.63 19.52
N GLU A 377 27.70 -13.63 19.16
CA GLU A 377 28.26 -13.80 17.81
C GLU A 377 27.16 -14.01 16.74
N PHE A 378 26.00 -14.52 17.15
CA PHE A 378 24.86 -14.84 16.28
C PHE A 378 23.58 -14.09 16.65
N ALA A 379 23.64 -13.12 17.55
CA ALA A 379 22.46 -12.36 17.99
C ALA A 379 21.66 -11.76 16.81
N PHE A 380 22.32 -11.39 15.71
CA PHE A 380 21.64 -10.88 14.51
C PHE A 380 20.77 -11.93 13.80
N ILE A 381 21.11 -13.21 13.89
CA ILE A 381 20.30 -14.33 13.37
C ILE A 381 19.07 -14.52 14.22
N GLN A 382 19.20 -14.40 15.55
CA GLN A 382 18.06 -14.47 16.44
C GLN A 382 17.09 -13.31 16.20
N VAL A 383 17.60 -12.08 16.04
CA VAL A 383 16.78 -10.94 15.59
C VAL A 383 16.07 -11.25 14.27
N PHE A 384 16.77 -11.88 13.33
CA PHE A 384 16.22 -12.24 12.02
C PHE A 384 15.14 -13.35 12.08
N LEU A 385 15.33 -14.37 12.91
CA LEU A 385 14.35 -15.43 13.14
C LEU A 385 13.11 -14.89 13.88
N ASN A 386 13.32 -13.96 14.82
CA ASN A 386 12.26 -13.26 15.54
C ASN A 386 11.41 -12.36 14.63
N ASP A 387 11.97 -11.85 13.53
CA ASP A 387 11.20 -11.17 12.47
C ASP A 387 10.37 -12.15 11.60
N MET A 388 10.51 -13.46 11.81
CA MET A 388 9.81 -14.53 11.07
C MET A 388 9.11 -15.57 11.95
N PRO A 389 8.33 -15.18 12.96
CA PRO A 389 7.82 -16.11 13.98
C PRO A 389 6.94 -17.22 13.37
N LYS A 390 6.22 -16.93 12.28
CA LYS A 390 5.34 -17.91 11.61
C LYS A 390 6.07 -18.94 10.75
N LEU A 391 7.28 -18.64 10.26
CA LEU A 391 8.00 -19.45 9.27
C LEU A 391 9.35 -19.97 9.77
N ALA A 392 9.85 -19.45 10.90
CA ALA A 392 11.17 -19.75 11.42
C ALA A 392 11.37 -21.26 11.61
N TYR A 393 10.42 -21.94 12.27
CA TYR A 393 10.50 -23.39 12.48
C TYR A 393 10.56 -24.17 11.17
N SER A 394 9.62 -23.94 10.25
CA SER A 394 9.55 -24.70 9.00
C SER A 394 10.78 -24.49 8.11
N GLU A 395 11.35 -23.28 8.10
CA GLU A 395 12.56 -23.02 7.33
C GLU A 395 13.81 -23.61 8.00
N LEU A 396 13.90 -23.61 9.33
CA LEU A 396 15.00 -24.24 10.07
C LEU A 396 14.95 -25.76 10.01
N HIS A 397 13.76 -26.34 10.09
CA HIS A 397 13.53 -27.77 9.92
C HIS A 397 14.01 -28.24 8.53
N ARG A 398 13.56 -27.56 7.45
CA ARG A 398 14.05 -27.81 6.09
C ARG A 398 15.55 -27.59 5.93
N ALA A 399 16.10 -26.57 6.60
CA ALA A 399 17.52 -26.29 6.54
C ALA A 399 18.36 -27.39 7.18
N TYR A 400 17.91 -27.88 8.34
CA TYR A 400 18.54 -28.97 9.07
C TYR A 400 18.44 -30.30 8.29
N GLU A 401 17.27 -30.62 7.74
CA GLU A 401 17.08 -31.77 6.84
C GLU A 401 17.97 -31.69 5.60
N LEU A 402 18.04 -30.52 4.96
CA LEU A 402 18.91 -30.31 3.79
C LEU A 402 20.39 -30.52 4.13
N LYS A 403 20.83 -30.05 5.30
CA LYS A 403 22.24 -30.07 5.70
C LYS A 403 22.70 -31.42 6.23
N PHE A 404 21.89 -32.08 7.05
CA PHE A 404 22.27 -33.27 7.80
C PHE A 404 21.50 -34.53 7.40
N GLY A 405 20.44 -34.41 6.59
CA GLY A 405 19.60 -35.55 6.20
C GLY A 405 18.79 -36.15 7.35
N LYS A 406 18.59 -35.40 8.43
CA LYS A 406 17.92 -35.84 9.66
C LYS A 406 16.71 -34.97 9.98
N ASN A 407 15.75 -35.52 10.72
CA ASN A 407 14.62 -34.75 11.20
C ASN A 407 15.04 -33.92 12.41
N LEU A 408 14.81 -32.60 12.37
CA LEU A 408 15.16 -31.71 13.48
C LEU A 408 14.44 -32.10 14.80
N LEU A 409 13.25 -32.71 14.69
CA LEU A 409 12.47 -33.17 15.84
C LEU A 409 13.13 -34.30 16.63
N ASP A 410 14.08 -35.02 16.04
CA ASP A 410 14.83 -36.09 16.72
C ASP A 410 15.74 -35.54 17.84
N ASN A 411 15.94 -34.21 17.88
CA ASN A 411 16.80 -33.52 18.84
C ASN A 411 16.00 -32.74 19.90
N THR A 412 15.10 -33.41 20.61
CA THR A 412 14.14 -32.80 21.56
C THR A 412 14.75 -31.81 22.56
N LYS A 413 16.00 -32.05 22.99
CA LYS A 413 16.73 -31.24 23.99
C LYS A 413 17.02 -29.79 23.55
N ILE A 414 16.99 -29.49 22.26
CA ILE A 414 17.31 -28.14 21.74
C ILE A 414 16.13 -27.16 21.89
N PHE A 415 14.91 -27.69 22.04
CA PHE A 415 13.70 -26.88 22.10
C PHE A 415 13.43 -26.45 23.54
N ASN A 416 13.75 -25.18 23.83
CA ASN A 416 13.40 -24.56 25.11
C ASN A 416 12.08 -23.76 25.01
N ALA A 417 11.56 -23.36 26.17
CA ALA A 417 10.30 -22.62 26.25
C ALA A 417 10.34 -21.30 25.46
N ASP A 418 11.46 -20.58 25.45
CA ASP A 418 11.56 -19.29 24.76
C ASP A 418 11.49 -19.46 23.24
N TRP A 419 12.12 -20.51 22.71
CA TRP A 419 12.05 -20.81 21.28
C TRP A 419 10.65 -21.30 20.86
N LEU A 420 9.99 -22.11 21.69
CA LEU A 420 8.60 -22.51 21.45
C LEU A 420 7.64 -21.30 21.44
N ARG A 421 7.93 -20.24 22.20
CA ARG A 421 7.11 -19.01 22.22
C ARG A 421 7.18 -18.21 20.92
N THR A 422 8.27 -18.32 20.16
CA THR A 422 8.43 -17.59 18.89
C THR A 422 7.71 -18.26 17.72
N MET A 423 7.27 -19.51 17.87
CA MET A 423 6.57 -20.25 16.82
C MET A 423 5.12 -19.84 16.61
N SER A 424 4.62 -20.10 15.40
CA SER A 424 3.17 -20.21 15.17
C SER A 424 2.55 -21.30 16.04
N SER A 425 1.30 -21.09 16.46
CA SER A 425 0.49 -22.05 17.22
C SER A 425 0.48 -23.47 16.62
N LEU A 426 0.33 -23.59 15.30
CA LEU A 426 0.34 -24.89 14.59
C LEU A 426 1.65 -25.65 14.79
N ASN A 427 2.78 -25.06 14.40
CA ASN A 427 4.10 -25.69 14.54
C ASN A 427 4.45 -25.97 16.01
N ARG A 428 4.08 -25.06 16.91
CA ARG A 428 4.27 -25.24 18.35
C ARG A 428 3.52 -26.45 18.88
N SER A 429 2.28 -26.67 18.45
CA SER A 429 1.49 -27.84 18.83
C SER A 429 2.16 -29.14 18.39
N ILE A 430 2.67 -29.21 17.16
CA ILE A 430 3.39 -30.39 16.63
C ILE A 430 4.63 -30.71 17.48
N VAL A 431 5.42 -29.70 17.82
CA VAL A 431 6.64 -29.89 18.61
C VAL A 431 6.29 -30.28 20.05
N LEU A 432 5.29 -29.63 20.65
CA LEU A 432 4.84 -29.93 22.00
C LEU A 432 4.25 -31.34 22.14
N ASP A 433 3.61 -31.87 21.10
CA ASP A 433 3.07 -33.24 21.12
C ASP A 433 4.18 -34.28 21.36
N ILE A 434 5.40 -33.98 20.90
CA ILE A 434 6.59 -34.82 21.10
C ILE A 434 7.24 -34.50 22.46
N LEU A 435 7.40 -33.21 22.80
CA LEU A 435 8.16 -32.80 23.99
C LEU A 435 7.41 -33.01 25.31
N CYS A 436 6.09 -32.89 25.32
CA CYS A 436 5.32 -32.96 26.55
C CYS A 436 5.19 -34.37 27.13
N GLU A 437 5.51 -35.41 26.35
CA GLU A 437 5.68 -36.77 26.87
C GLU A 437 6.83 -36.82 27.89
N GLU A 438 7.90 -36.06 27.64
CA GLU A 438 9.11 -36.04 28.47
C GLU A 438 9.16 -34.84 29.44
N ASN A 439 8.53 -33.71 29.09
CA ASN A 439 8.58 -32.48 29.87
C ASN A 439 7.21 -31.82 30.06
N ARG A 440 6.53 -32.22 31.15
CA ARG A 440 5.21 -31.70 31.57
C ARG A 440 5.20 -30.19 31.84
N ASN A 441 6.36 -29.54 32.03
CA ASN A 441 6.44 -28.10 32.28
C ASN A 441 6.05 -27.24 31.08
N LEU A 442 5.91 -27.84 29.89
CA LEU A 442 5.65 -27.13 28.65
C LEU A 442 4.16 -27.09 28.27
N TYR A 443 3.27 -27.76 29.02
CA TYR A 443 1.84 -27.83 28.69
C TYR A 443 1.18 -26.46 28.52
N TYR A 444 1.64 -25.45 29.26
CA TYR A 444 1.08 -24.10 29.20
C TYR A 444 1.28 -23.42 27.84
N LEU A 445 2.23 -23.89 27.02
CA LEU A 445 2.57 -23.34 25.72
C LEU A 445 1.64 -23.83 24.60
N TYR A 446 0.83 -24.86 24.82
CA TYR A 446 -0.27 -25.20 23.90
C TYR A 446 -1.27 -24.06 23.82
N ASP A 447 -2.03 -23.99 22.72
CA ASP A 447 -3.17 -23.07 22.63
C ASP A 447 -4.23 -23.41 23.67
N LEU A 448 -4.97 -22.40 24.15
CA LEU A 448 -5.96 -22.56 25.21
C LEU A 448 -6.95 -23.71 24.95
N GLU A 449 -7.38 -23.88 23.70
CA GLU A 449 -8.31 -24.93 23.28
C GLU A 449 -7.77 -26.34 23.52
N LYS A 450 -6.45 -26.52 23.48
CA LYS A 450 -5.78 -27.81 23.71
C LYS A 450 -5.19 -27.92 25.11
N SER A 451 -4.59 -26.84 25.63
CA SER A 451 -3.95 -26.83 26.95
C SER A 451 -4.96 -27.02 28.08
N MET A 452 -6.12 -26.36 28.02
CA MET A 452 -7.08 -26.37 29.14
C MET A 452 -7.79 -27.72 29.31
N PRO A 453 -8.32 -28.37 28.26
CA PRO A 453 -8.90 -29.71 28.42
C PRO A 453 -7.86 -30.72 28.91
N LEU A 454 -6.65 -30.70 28.34
CA LEU A 454 -5.56 -31.59 28.72
C LEU A 454 -5.17 -31.42 30.19
N LEU A 455 -4.98 -30.18 30.64
CA LEU A 455 -4.61 -29.91 32.03
C LEU A 455 -5.72 -30.26 33.01
N LYS A 456 -7.01 -30.06 32.65
CA LYS A 456 -8.16 -30.50 33.46
C LYS A 456 -8.21 -32.01 33.60
N GLU A 457 -8.03 -32.74 32.49
CA GLU A 457 -7.99 -34.20 32.51
C GLU A 457 -6.87 -34.71 33.42
N LYS A 458 -5.66 -34.13 33.31
CA LYS A 458 -4.52 -34.49 34.18
C LYS A 458 -4.78 -34.15 35.64
N LEU A 459 -5.39 -32.99 35.93
CA LEU A 459 -5.78 -32.59 37.28
C LEU A 459 -6.76 -33.59 37.92
N THR A 460 -7.72 -34.12 37.15
CA THR A 460 -8.68 -35.12 37.62
C THR A 460 -8.02 -36.49 37.85
N ASN A 461 -7.05 -36.87 37.03
CA ASN A 461 -6.44 -38.20 37.03
C ASN A 461 -5.16 -38.32 37.90
N ASP A 462 -4.50 -37.21 38.24
CA ASP A 462 -3.22 -37.16 38.97
C ASP A 462 -3.31 -36.12 40.11
N VAL A 463 -4.06 -36.49 41.16
CA VAL A 463 -4.39 -35.63 42.31
C VAL A 463 -3.14 -35.24 43.10
N GLU A 464 -2.12 -36.10 43.14
CA GLU A 464 -0.85 -35.85 43.83
C GLU A 464 -0.10 -34.65 43.24
N ASN A 465 -0.30 -34.37 41.95
CA ASN A 465 0.32 -33.24 41.23
C ASN A 465 -0.66 -32.08 40.96
N CYS A 466 -1.74 -31.98 41.75
CA CYS A 466 -2.78 -30.98 41.58
C CYS A 466 -2.24 -29.53 41.55
N GLU A 467 -1.36 -29.18 42.49
CA GLU A 467 -0.75 -27.84 42.56
C GLU A 467 0.07 -27.52 41.29
N PHE A 468 0.77 -28.52 40.74
CA PHE A 468 1.54 -28.37 39.51
C PHE A 468 0.63 -28.05 38.33
N TYR A 469 -0.44 -28.82 38.13
CA TYR A 469 -1.35 -28.62 37.00
C TYR A 469 -2.11 -27.30 37.11
N LEU A 470 -2.52 -26.88 38.30
CA LEU A 470 -3.11 -25.56 38.53
C LEU A 470 -2.13 -24.43 38.17
N LYS A 471 -0.85 -24.55 38.54
CA LYS A 471 0.20 -23.59 38.12
C LYS A 471 0.38 -23.56 36.59
N GLN A 472 0.30 -24.71 35.92
CA GLN A 472 0.38 -24.78 34.45
C GLN A 472 -0.85 -24.14 33.78
N MET A 473 -2.05 -24.33 34.33
CA MET A 473 -3.26 -23.66 33.84
C MET A 473 -3.16 -22.15 33.99
N TYR A 474 -2.68 -21.66 35.14
CA TYR A 474 -2.41 -20.24 35.36
C TYR A 474 -1.43 -19.68 34.31
N LYS A 475 -0.28 -20.34 34.12
CA LYS A 475 0.72 -19.96 33.11
C LYS A 475 0.14 -19.95 31.69
N SER A 476 -0.78 -20.85 31.38
CA SER A 476 -1.39 -20.90 30.04
C SER A 476 -2.34 -19.71 29.84
N CYS A 477 -3.17 -19.37 30.84
CA CYS A 477 -3.99 -18.17 30.82
C CYS A 477 -3.16 -16.88 30.69
N GLU A 478 -2.05 -16.80 31.43
CA GLU A 478 -1.13 -15.67 31.39
C GLU A 478 -0.47 -15.53 30.01
N PHE A 479 0.05 -16.63 29.47
CA PHE A 479 0.70 -16.67 28.16
C PHE A 479 -0.22 -16.20 27.04
N HIS A 480 -1.50 -16.60 27.07
CA HIS A 480 -2.51 -16.23 26.08
C HIS A 480 -3.28 -14.94 26.41
N LYS A 481 -2.93 -14.25 27.51
CA LYS A 481 -3.58 -13.01 27.98
C LYS A 481 -5.10 -13.11 28.13
N SER A 482 -5.60 -14.27 28.56
CA SER A 482 -7.04 -14.53 28.67
C SER A 482 -7.53 -14.48 30.12
N VAL A 483 -7.84 -13.25 30.57
CA VAL A 483 -8.30 -12.99 31.95
C VAL A 483 -9.64 -13.66 32.26
N GLY A 484 -10.57 -13.70 31.29
CA GLY A 484 -11.88 -14.32 31.49
C GLY A 484 -11.84 -15.85 31.63
N VAL A 485 -10.87 -16.52 30.99
CA VAL A 485 -10.66 -17.97 31.16
C VAL A 485 -10.01 -18.25 32.51
N LEU A 486 -9.13 -17.38 32.98
CA LEU A 486 -8.52 -17.48 34.31
C LEU A 486 -9.57 -17.42 35.43
N GLU A 487 -10.53 -16.50 35.36
CA GLU A 487 -11.63 -16.41 36.32
C GLU A 487 -12.50 -17.69 36.33
N ASN A 488 -12.77 -18.26 35.16
CA ASN A 488 -13.54 -19.51 35.05
C ASN A 488 -12.77 -20.74 35.54
N VAL A 489 -11.44 -20.78 35.35
CA VAL A 489 -10.59 -21.83 35.93
C VAL A 489 -10.62 -21.74 37.45
N LEU A 490 -10.44 -20.54 38.03
CA LEU A 490 -10.46 -20.34 39.48
C LEU A 490 -11.82 -20.67 40.11
N LYS A 491 -12.94 -20.37 39.43
CA LYS A 491 -14.29 -20.65 39.91
C LYS A 491 -14.68 -22.14 39.92
N ASN A 492 -14.04 -22.95 39.09
CA ASN A 492 -14.38 -24.38 38.93
C ASN A 492 -13.31 -25.33 39.49
N SER A 493 -12.25 -24.81 40.11
CA SER A 493 -11.13 -25.59 40.69
C SER A 493 -11.17 -25.62 42.24
N ILE A 494 -12.21 -25.02 42.82
CA ILE A 494 -12.67 -25.17 44.21
C ILE A 494 -13.99 -25.94 44.13
#